data_AF-A0A1J5DW99-F1
#
_entry.id   AF-A0A1J5DW99-F1
#
_cell.length_a   1.000
_cell.length_b   1.000
_cell.length_c   1.000
_cell.angle_alpha   90.00
_cell.angle_beta   90.00
_cell.angle_gamma   90.00
#
_symmetry.space_group_name_H-M   'P 1'
#
loop_
_entity.id
_entity.type
_entity.pdbx_description
1 polymer ?
#
loop_
_entity_poly.entity_id
_entity_poly.type
_entity_poly.pdbx_seq_one_letter_code
_entity_poly.pdbx_strand_id
1 'polypeptide(L)' 'MTTFNVYSVDKVRERKVQVGTVVERRRTDRGNNIAGLLKIAANRFKLSPEEKIHINFGGILIEF' A
#
# COMPACT_ATOMS: atom_id res chain seq x y z
N MET A 1 -9.97 -1.98 12.67
CA MET A 1 -9.24 -0.87 12.01
C MET A 1 -8.23 -1.50 11.05
N THR A 2 -8.42 -1.31 9.74
CA THR A 2 -7.58 -1.97 8.73
C THR A 2 -6.35 -1.13 8.43
N THR A 3 -5.18 -1.76 8.45
CA THR A 3 -3.88 -1.10 8.25
C THR A 3 -3.16 -1.75 7.07
N PHE A 4 -2.60 -0.91 6.20
CA PHE A 4 -1.85 -1.30 5.01
C PHE A 4 -0.43 -0.75 5.15
N ASN A 5 0.55 -1.63 5.19
CA ASN A 5 1.96 -1.24 5.17
C ASN A 5 2.44 -1.17 3.72
N VAL A 6 3.05 -0.05 3.35
CA VAL A 6 3.51 0.20 2.00
C VAL A 6 5.04 0.18 1.99
N TYR A 7 5.59 -0.59 1.07
CA TYR A 7 7.01 -0.74 0.84
C TYR A 7 7.32 -0.34 -0.59
N SER A 8 8.37 0.46 -0.79
CA SER A 8 8.96 0.65 -2.12
C SER A 8 10.01 -0.43 -2.34
N VAL A 9 10.05 -0.97 -3.55
CA VAL A 9 11.05 -1.93 -4.00
C VAL A 9 12.02 -1.19 -4.90
N ASP A 10 13.20 -0.88 -4.36
CA ASP A 10 14.28 -0.32 -5.16
C ASP A 10 14.74 -1.37 -6.18
N LYS A 11 14.48 -1.12 -7.47
CA LYS A 11 14.84 -2.02 -8.57
C LYS A 11 16.34 -2.23 -8.72
N VAL A 12 17.16 -1.25 -8.30
CA VAL A 12 18.62 -1.30 -8.45
C VAL A 12 19.24 -2.12 -7.33
N ARG A 13 18.64 -2.07 -6.13
CA ARG A 13 19.19 -2.68 -4.92
C ARG A 13 18.39 -3.87 -4.41
N GLU A 14 17.30 -4.23 -5.09
CA GLU A 14 16.31 -5.26 -4.71
C GLU A 14 15.85 -5.17 -3.25
N ARG A 15 15.90 -3.97 -2.67
CA ARG A 15 15.66 -3.78 -1.25
C ARG A 15 14.24 -3.27 -1.03
N LYS A 16 13.50 -3.96 -0.15
CA LYS A 16 12.22 -3.49 0.36
C LYS A 16 12.47 -2.45 1.44
N VAL A 17 12.03 -1.22 1.20
CA VAL A 17 12.07 -0.14 2.18
C VAL A 17 10.64 0.22 2.53
N GLN A 18 10.28 0.20 3.82
CA GLN A 18 8.96 0.67 4.23
C GLN A 18 8.89 2.19 4.01
N VAL A 19 7.94 2.61 3.17
CA VAL A 19 7.76 4.03 2.80
C VAL A 19 6.58 4.68 3.51
N GLY A 20 5.66 3.87 4.04
CA GLY A 20 4.58 4.41 4.86
C GLY A 20 3.53 3.40 5.26
N THR A 21 2.47 3.92 5.86
CA THR A 21 1.33 3.15 6.33
C THR A 21 0.04 3.89 6.00
N VAL A 22 -0.92 3.18 5.43
CA VAL A 22 -2.28 3.67 5.19
C VAL A 22 -3.22 3.03 6.21
N VAL A 23 -3.97 3.85 6.93
CA VAL A 23 -4.90 3.40 7.97
C VAL A 23 -6.31 3.80 7.57
N GLU A 24 -7.22 2.84 7.53
CA GLU A 24 -8.65 3.13 7.43
C GLU A 24 -9.15 3.65 8.78
N ARG A 25 -9.51 4.94 8.82
CA ARG A 25 -9.95 5.62 10.04
C ARG A 25 -11.47 5.69 10.19
N ARG A 26 -12.23 5.29 9.17
CA ARG A 26 -13.69 5.31 9.23
C ARG A 26 -14.21 4.26 10.22
N ARG A 27 -15.16 4.66 11.07
CA ARG A 27 -15.78 3.81 12.11
C ARG A 27 -16.96 2.96 11.62
N THR A 28 -17.50 3.23 10.42
CA THR A 28 -18.80 2.68 10.00
C THR A 28 -18.68 1.79 8.76
N ASP A 29 -19.35 0.65 8.81
CA ASP A 29 -19.50 -0.43 7.82
C ASP A 29 -20.08 -0.01 6.46
N ARG A 30 -19.42 0.91 5.73
CA ARG A 30 -19.75 1.14 4.30
C ARG A 30 -19.24 0.01 3.38
N GLY A 31 -19.07 -1.19 3.91
CA GLY A 31 -18.48 -2.32 3.19
C GLY A 31 -16.97 -2.21 3.03
N ASN A 32 -16.39 -3.22 2.40
CA ASN A 32 -14.95 -3.44 2.35
C ASN A 32 -14.25 -2.41 1.42
N ASN A 33 -13.62 -1.38 1.98
CA ASN A 33 -12.97 -0.30 1.22
C ASN A 33 -11.52 -0.62 0.79
N ILE A 34 -11.16 -1.91 0.68
CA ILE A 34 -9.80 -2.35 0.37
C ILE A 34 -9.33 -1.76 -0.96
N ALA A 35 -10.15 -1.82 -2.01
CA ALA A 35 -9.78 -1.27 -3.32
C ALA A 35 -9.49 0.24 -3.28
N GLY A 36 -10.27 1.01 -2.50
CA GLY A 36 -10.03 2.44 -2.32
C GLY A 36 -8.72 2.72 -1.57
N LEU A 37 -8.42 1.93 -0.54
CA LEU A 37 -7.18 2.07 0.24
C LEU A 37 -5.96 1.68 -0.58
N LEU A 38 -6.05 0.62 -1.39
CA LEU A 38 -5.00 0.22 -2.32
C LEU A 38 -4.74 1.32 -3.36
N LYS A 39 -5.81 1.91 -3.93
CA LYS A 39 -5.68 3.03 -4.87
C LYS A 39 -5.04 4.26 -4.24
N ILE A 40 -5.38 4.58 -2.99
CA ILE A 40 -4.74 5.69 -2.25
C ILE A 40 -3.26 5.39 -2.00
N ALA A 41 -2.93 4.17 -1.57
CA ALA A 41 -1.54 3.76 -1.36
C ALA A 41 -0.73 3.84 -2.66
N ALA A 42 -1.27 3.30 -3.76
CA ALA A 42 -0.62 3.38 -5.07
C ALA A 42 -0.41 4.84 -5.52
N ASN A 43 -1.46 5.66 -5.51
CA ASN A 43 -1.35 7.05 -5.96
C ASN A 43 -0.41 7.90 -5.09
N ARG A 44 -0.25 7.56 -3.80
CA ARG A 44 0.53 8.37 -2.88
C ARG A 44 1.99 7.95 -2.79
N PHE A 45 2.28 6.66 -2.94
CA PHE A 45 3.62 6.12 -2.73
C PHE A 45 4.32 5.68 -4.01
N LYS A 46 3.60 5.50 -5.13
CA LYS A 46 4.23 5.25 -6.44
C LYS A 46 4.59 6.59 -7.07
N LEU A 47 5.85 7.00 -6.92
CA LEU A 47 6.37 8.27 -7.41
C LEU A 47 6.65 8.25 -8.92
N SER A 48 6.89 7.09 -9.49
CA SER A 48 7.10 6.91 -10.93
C SER A 48 6.41 5.66 -11.48
N PRO A 49 6.07 5.62 -12.78
CA PRO A 49 5.46 4.44 -13.41
C PRO A 49 6.33 3.19 -13.30
N GLU A 50 7.65 3.37 -13.27
CA GLU A 50 8.64 2.31 -13.19
C GLU A 50 8.90 1.84 -11.75
N GLU A 51 8.47 2.58 -10.74
CA GLU A 51 8.62 2.17 -9.35
C GLU A 51 7.67 1.01 -9.04
N LYS A 52 8.20 -0.01 -8.36
CA LYS A 52 7.39 -1.11 -7.83
C LYS A 52 7.10 -0.83 -6.37
N ILE A 53 5.83 -0.93 -5.99
CA ILE A 53 5.44 -0.87 -4.59
C ILE A 53 4.74 -2.15 -4.16
N HIS A 54 4.97 -2.49 -2.90
CA HIS A 54 4.40 -3.65 -2.23
C HIS A 54 3.49 -3.16 -1.13
N ILE A 55 2.23 -3.57 -1.15
CA ILE A 55 1.26 -3.22 -0.12
C ILE A 55 0.89 -4.50 0.63
N ASN A 56 1.10 -4.51 1.94
CA ASN A 56 0.78 -5.62 2.82
C ASN A 56 -0.38 -5.27 3.75
N PHE A 57 -1.44 -6.08 3.75
CA PHE A 57 -2.54 -5.99 4.70
C PHE A 57 -3.04 -7.39 5.07
N GLY A 58 -3.17 -7.68 6.37
CA GLY A 58 -3.74 -8.95 6.83
C GLY A 58 -3.03 -10.22 6.32
N GLY A 59 -1.73 -10.13 6.01
CA GLY A 59 -0.95 -11.24 5.45
C GLY A 59 -1.01 -11.36 3.92
N ILE A 60 -1.81 -10.53 3.25
CA ILE A 60 -1.88 -10.46 1.78
C ILE A 60 -0.87 -9.41 1.29
N LEU A 61 -0.03 -9.82 0.35
CA LEU A 61 0.89 -8.94 -0.38
C LEU A 61 0.33 -8.65 -1.77
N ILE A 62 0.23 -7.37 -2.12
CA ILE A 62 -0.12 -6.92 -3.47
C ILE A 62 1.03 -6.09 -4.04
N GLU A 63 1.43 -6.40 -5.28
CA GLU A 63 2.43 -5.64 -6.05
C GLU A 63 1.74 -4.74 -7.08
N PHE A 64 2.19 -3.49 -7.19
CA PHE A 64 1.76 -2.49 -8.17
C PHE A 64 2.95 -1.95 -8.97
#